data_AF-A0A0Q8BNA0-F1
#
_entry.id   AF-A0A0Q8BNA0-F1
#
_cell.length_a   1.000
_cell.length_b   1.000
_cell.length_c   1.000
_cell.angle_alpha   90.00
_cell.angle_beta   90.00
_cell.angle_gamma   90.00
#
_symmetry.space_group_name_H-M   'P 1'
#
loop_
_entity.id
_entity.type
_entity.pdbx_description
1 polymer ?
#
loop_
_entity_poly.entity_id
_entity_poly.type
_entity_poly.pdbx_seq_one_letter_code
_entity_poly.pdbx_strand_id
1 'polypeptide(L)'
;MTARVAIIADPHFHDVNYRQGVGRQAGAALRTLADTAESTRVFNESFAGLPRLLDDIVARGIEIVIIAGDLTDDGQQSTMSAAVALLEDYSRRFGLRFFATLGNHDVYAIHGRHHGKRFLNGDGGHTLVTSDASMPGGSSVEKIVSPQMYCGGYACAMQAMAGLGFFPRGEFLYWETPFGRDGALEQRCFDIRSADGGTARRMIDASYLVEPVTDLWLLSIDANVFEPRNGDLDPVAEKSYIDSTDAGWNSMLRDKPFILDWMKDVARRAEAGGKQLIAFSHYPLLDPLNGTLADEMELFGKTSFARRTPGPAIARAGAATGIKVHFSGHLHVNDTAVWQQGSAFLVNVAVPSMVGFPPAYKIVSMADNHMHIETMRMYEVPGFDLAFEGYRTELEHSGAPHSGLLDAVSHADFLSRHLAELVKHRYLPREWPADLRRLVSRLTLGDLERLAAASEAVDADRFQPGETTTGADWRRLSLLDMTVDWYRLRNGRHLALDFVSPERLEAYRRLAVQFAAHAWPKGSLQARLALFTRMMMNYMDAPPSLDFSIDLRNGAIEAHDAAYFGRTERRHTGTA
;
A
#
# COMPACT_ATOMS: atom_id res chain seq x y z
N MET A 1 -18.95 -11.14 23.78
CA MET A 1 -19.02 -10.53 22.43
C MET A 1 -17.69 -10.77 21.75
N THR A 2 -17.70 -11.16 20.48
CA THR A 2 -16.48 -11.29 19.68
C THR A 2 -15.84 -9.92 19.47
N ALA A 3 -14.54 -9.79 19.72
CA ALA A 3 -13.83 -8.53 19.47
C ALA A 3 -13.86 -8.18 17.97
N ARG A 4 -14.16 -6.92 17.65
CA ARG A 4 -13.98 -6.35 16.31
C ARG A 4 -12.69 -5.54 16.31
N VAL A 5 -11.87 -5.73 15.30
CA VAL A 5 -10.58 -5.05 15.14
C VAL A 5 -10.57 -4.32 13.81
N ALA A 6 -10.30 -3.02 13.81
CA ALA A 6 -10.05 -2.28 12.59
C ALA A 6 -8.58 -2.46 12.18
N ILE A 7 -8.32 -2.63 10.88
CA ILE A 7 -6.98 -2.72 10.31
C ILE A 7 -6.88 -1.65 9.23
N ILE A 8 -5.95 -0.74 9.43
CA ILE A 8 -5.61 0.36 8.52
C ILE A 8 -4.18 0.17 8.04
N ALA A 9 -3.86 0.67 6.85
CA ALA A 9 -2.53 0.56 6.29
C ALA A 9 -2.13 1.85 5.59
N ASP A 10 -0.84 2.16 5.67
CA ASP A 10 -0.21 3.28 4.98
C ASP A 10 -0.98 4.61 5.12
N PRO A 11 -1.33 5.08 6.34
CA PRO A 11 -1.99 6.38 6.48
C PRO A 11 -1.19 7.53 5.85
N HIS A 12 0.15 7.41 5.86
CA HIS A 12 1.07 8.43 5.38
C HIS A 12 0.68 9.84 5.82
N PHE A 13 0.38 9.98 7.11
CA PHE A 13 -0.08 11.24 7.65
C PHE A 13 0.94 12.35 7.34
N HIS A 14 0.44 13.49 6.89
CA HIS A 14 1.20 14.68 6.58
C HIS A 14 0.51 15.89 7.21
N ASP A 15 1.19 16.60 8.12
CA ASP A 15 0.62 17.81 8.76
C ASP A 15 0.74 19.01 7.83
N VAL A 16 -0.34 19.32 7.09
CA VAL A 16 -0.40 20.46 6.17
C VAL A 16 -0.33 21.82 6.88
N ASN A 17 -0.49 21.86 8.21
CA ASN A 17 -0.55 23.09 8.99
C ASN A 17 0.76 23.41 9.73
N TYR A 18 1.79 22.57 9.62
CA TYR A 18 3.06 22.79 10.29
C TYR A 18 4.22 22.64 9.31
N ARG A 19 4.85 23.77 8.97
CA ARG A 19 6.03 23.77 8.10
C ARG A 19 7.30 23.83 8.93
N GLN A 20 8.16 22.85 8.76
CA GLN A 20 9.38 22.68 9.54
C GLN A 20 10.32 23.88 9.33
N GLY A 21 10.75 24.49 10.44
CA GLY A 21 11.57 25.71 10.41
C GLY A 21 10.80 27.02 10.17
N VAL A 22 9.49 26.98 9.94
CA VAL A 22 8.63 28.18 9.81
C VAL A 22 7.62 28.26 10.96
N GLY A 23 6.89 27.17 11.24
CA GLY A 23 5.92 27.09 12.34
C GLY A 23 4.52 26.66 11.90
N ARG A 24 3.56 26.79 12.83
CA ARG A 24 2.16 26.40 12.62
C ARG A 24 1.37 27.54 11.98
N GLN A 25 0.80 27.29 10.81
CA GLN A 25 -0.15 28.16 10.12
C GLN A 25 -1.01 27.29 9.19
N ALA A 26 -2.30 27.62 9.04
CA ALA A 26 -3.19 26.88 8.17
C ALA A 26 -2.63 26.78 6.74
N GLY A 27 -2.50 25.56 6.21
CA GLY A 27 -1.98 25.30 4.86
C GLY A 27 -0.50 25.67 4.66
N ALA A 28 0.28 25.91 5.72
CA ALA A 28 1.68 26.32 5.58
C ALA A 28 2.60 25.27 4.96
N ALA A 29 2.22 24.00 5.02
CA ALA A 29 3.01 22.86 4.56
C ALA A 29 2.30 22.07 3.44
N LEU A 30 1.51 22.74 2.60
CA LEU A 30 0.94 22.09 1.41
C LEU A 30 2.08 21.62 0.49
N ARG A 31 2.05 20.35 0.11
CA ARG A 31 2.90 19.76 -0.94
C ARG A 31 2.39 20.24 -2.31
N THR A 32 3.26 20.29 -3.31
CA THR A 32 2.91 20.77 -4.65
C THR A 32 2.08 19.73 -5.42
N LEU A 33 1.24 20.19 -6.35
CA LEU A 33 0.51 19.36 -7.31
C LEU A 33 1.47 18.53 -8.14
N ALA A 34 2.60 19.11 -8.57
CA ALA A 34 3.61 18.40 -9.33
C ALA A 34 4.17 17.19 -8.55
N ASP A 35 4.54 17.38 -7.27
CA ASP A 35 5.02 16.28 -6.43
C ASP A 35 3.89 15.24 -6.22
N THR A 36 2.65 15.68 -5.97
CA THR A 36 1.48 14.80 -5.82
C THR A 36 1.24 13.94 -7.07
N ALA A 37 1.28 14.55 -8.26
CA ALA A 37 1.01 13.85 -9.53
C ALA A 37 2.11 12.85 -9.93
N GLU A 38 3.36 13.07 -9.51
CA GLU A 38 4.48 12.16 -9.79
C GLU A 38 4.61 11.00 -8.79
N SER A 39 4.04 11.14 -7.59
CA SER A 39 4.10 10.18 -6.50
C SER A 39 3.04 9.10 -6.63
N THR A 40 3.36 7.85 -6.26
CA THR A 40 2.38 6.75 -6.23
C THR A 40 1.32 6.91 -5.13
N ARG A 41 1.48 7.90 -4.26
CA ARG A 41 0.54 8.28 -3.21
C ARG A 41 0.37 9.79 -3.15
N VAL A 42 -0.81 10.24 -2.76
CA VAL A 42 -1.10 11.66 -2.52
C VAL A 42 -0.62 12.08 -1.12
N PHE A 43 -0.58 13.38 -0.84
CA PHE A 43 0.09 13.89 0.37
C PHE A 43 -0.83 14.75 1.24
N ASN A 44 -1.37 15.83 0.69
CA ASN A 44 -2.13 16.81 1.46
C ASN A 44 -3.46 16.23 1.97
N GLU A 45 -4.01 15.31 1.19
CA GLU A 45 -5.28 14.65 1.40
C GLU A 45 -5.24 13.69 2.62
N SER A 46 -4.06 13.22 3.01
CA SER A 46 -3.89 12.36 4.20
C SER A 46 -4.24 13.09 5.51
N PHE A 47 -4.11 14.43 5.52
CA PHE A 47 -4.43 15.26 6.68
C PHE A 47 -5.91 15.16 7.08
N ALA A 48 -6.82 15.15 6.11
CA ALA A 48 -8.24 14.93 6.34
C ALA A 48 -8.61 13.44 6.33
N GLY A 49 -7.89 12.63 5.55
CA GLY A 49 -8.16 11.20 5.37
C GLY A 49 -8.05 10.37 6.66
N LEU A 50 -6.97 10.54 7.44
CA LEU A 50 -6.77 9.75 8.66
C LEU A 50 -7.83 10.07 9.73
N PRO A 51 -8.11 11.35 10.10
CA PRO A 51 -9.20 11.67 11.03
C PRO A 51 -10.55 11.12 10.58
N ARG A 52 -10.92 11.28 9.30
CA ARG A 52 -12.19 10.77 8.77
C ARG A 52 -12.31 9.25 8.92
N LEU A 53 -11.23 8.52 8.68
CA LEU A 53 -11.17 7.07 8.87
C LEU A 53 -11.32 6.70 10.36
N LEU A 54 -10.67 7.43 11.27
CA LEU A 54 -10.76 7.17 12.71
C LEU A 54 -12.16 7.48 13.25
N ASP A 55 -12.80 8.54 12.77
CA ASP A 55 -14.20 8.86 13.09
C ASP A 55 -15.15 7.74 12.66
N ASP A 56 -14.90 7.11 11.49
CA ASP A 56 -15.68 5.95 11.04
C ASP A 56 -15.55 4.75 11.99
N ILE A 57 -14.32 4.47 12.45
CA ILE A 57 -14.02 3.40 13.41
C ILE A 57 -14.74 3.66 14.74
N VAL A 58 -14.67 4.89 15.26
CA VAL A 58 -15.36 5.31 16.49
C VAL A 58 -16.88 5.16 16.34
N ALA A 59 -17.45 5.62 15.23
CA ALA A 59 -18.90 5.52 14.97
C ALA A 59 -19.40 4.07 14.93
N ARG A 60 -18.50 3.11 14.64
CA ARG A 60 -18.78 1.66 14.64
C ARG A 60 -18.57 0.98 15.98
N GLY A 61 -18.14 1.73 17.01
CA GLY A 61 -17.87 1.20 18.35
C GLY A 61 -16.69 0.22 18.38
N ILE A 62 -15.70 0.40 17.51
CA ILE A 62 -14.49 -0.43 17.49
C ILE A 62 -13.42 0.24 18.36
N GLU A 63 -12.82 -0.52 19.28
CA GLU A 63 -11.82 0.00 20.22
C GLU A 63 -10.38 -0.36 19.84
N ILE A 64 -10.16 -1.46 19.11
CA ILE A 64 -8.81 -1.93 18.75
C ILE A 64 -8.53 -1.62 17.29
N VAL A 65 -7.43 -0.92 17.03
CA VAL A 65 -6.98 -0.52 15.69
C VAL A 65 -5.55 -1.01 15.44
N ILE A 66 -5.36 -1.78 14.37
CA ILE A 66 -4.05 -2.19 13.87
C ILE A 66 -3.62 -1.24 12.75
N ILE A 67 -2.36 -0.80 12.77
CA ILE A 67 -1.72 0.02 11.74
C ILE A 67 -0.62 -0.82 11.06
N ALA A 68 -0.86 -1.24 9.82
CA ALA A 68 0.06 -2.06 9.03
C ALA A 68 1.21 -1.24 8.39
N GLY A 69 1.89 -0.42 9.20
CA GLY A 69 3.03 0.40 8.81
C GLY A 69 2.68 1.67 8.04
N ASP A 70 3.72 2.46 7.79
CA ASP A 70 3.70 3.73 7.08
C ASP A 70 2.68 4.73 7.67
N LEU A 71 2.72 4.87 9.00
CA LEU A 71 1.90 5.84 9.73
C LEU A 71 2.16 7.27 9.20
N THR A 72 3.40 7.57 8.86
CA THR A 72 3.85 8.90 8.45
C THR A 72 4.27 8.95 6.98
N ASP A 73 4.28 10.16 6.40
CA ASP A 73 4.76 10.40 5.04
C ASP A 73 6.19 9.85 4.82
N ASP A 74 7.15 10.29 5.64
CA ASP A 74 8.57 9.91 5.51
C ASP A 74 9.30 10.00 6.86
N GLY A 75 8.60 9.73 7.98
CA GLY A 75 9.22 9.62 9.30
C GLY A 75 9.80 10.94 9.81
N GLN A 76 9.47 12.07 9.17
CA GLN A 76 9.95 13.39 9.60
C GLN A 76 9.53 13.60 11.05
N GLN A 77 10.46 13.96 11.92
CA GLN A 77 10.22 14.07 13.38
C GLN A 77 8.95 14.85 13.74
N SER A 78 8.70 15.95 13.05
CA SER A 78 7.50 16.79 13.25
C SER A 78 6.21 16.08 12.83
N THR A 79 6.21 15.42 11.67
CA THR A 79 5.08 14.62 11.17
C THR A 79 4.79 13.43 12.07
N MET A 80 5.82 12.73 12.54
CA MET A 80 5.70 11.65 13.52
C MET A 80 5.06 12.15 14.83
N SER A 81 5.54 13.28 15.36
CA SER A 81 4.97 13.88 16.57
C SER A 81 3.49 14.25 16.38
N ALA A 82 3.13 14.83 15.23
CA ALA A 82 1.75 15.21 14.92
C ALA A 82 0.82 13.99 14.75
N ALA A 83 1.29 12.95 14.04
CA ALA A 83 0.53 11.71 13.86
C ALA A 83 0.27 11.01 15.20
N VAL A 84 1.29 10.87 16.04
CA VAL A 84 1.15 10.24 17.36
C VAL A 84 0.22 11.06 18.26
N ALA A 85 0.35 12.39 18.28
CA ALA A 85 -0.54 13.25 19.06
C ALA A 85 -2.01 13.15 18.60
N LEU A 86 -2.25 12.98 17.30
CA LEU A 86 -3.59 12.70 16.76
C LEU A 86 -4.13 11.37 17.31
N LEU A 87 -3.35 10.29 17.22
CA LEU A 87 -3.77 8.98 17.75
C LEU A 87 -4.03 9.03 19.25
N GLU A 88 -3.18 9.71 20.03
CA GLU A 88 -3.36 9.90 21.48
C GLU A 88 -4.64 10.68 21.81
N ASP A 89 -5.02 11.67 21.00
CA ASP A 89 -6.30 12.38 21.18
C ASP A 89 -7.49 11.43 21.00
N TYR A 90 -7.48 10.59 19.96
CA TYR A 90 -8.51 9.60 19.74
C TYR A 90 -8.56 8.53 20.85
N SER A 91 -7.40 8.09 21.35
CA SER A 91 -7.33 7.22 22.51
C SER A 91 -7.98 7.86 23.74
N ARG A 92 -7.66 9.13 24.03
CA ARG A 92 -8.20 9.84 25.20
C ARG A 92 -9.70 10.11 25.09
N ARG A 93 -10.19 10.50 23.92
CA ARG A 93 -11.59 10.92 23.71
C ARG A 93 -12.53 9.74 23.51
N PHE A 94 -12.07 8.69 22.86
CA PHE A 94 -12.93 7.60 22.38
C PHE A 94 -12.49 6.21 22.83
N GLY A 95 -11.37 6.09 23.56
CA GLY A 95 -10.90 4.80 24.07
C GLY A 95 -10.20 3.92 23.03
N LEU A 96 -9.83 4.46 21.87
CA LEU A 96 -9.11 3.68 20.85
C LEU A 96 -7.75 3.21 21.37
N ARG A 97 -7.39 1.97 21.06
CA ARG A 97 -6.11 1.34 21.38
C ARG A 97 -5.43 0.93 20.08
N PHE A 98 -4.25 1.48 19.86
CA PHE A 98 -3.50 1.30 18.61
C PHE A 98 -2.37 0.29 18.76
N PHE A 99 -2.17 -0.52 17.72
CA PHE A 99 -1.09 -1.51 17.61
C PHE A 99 -0.47 -1.40 16.22
N ALA A 100 0.83 -1.12 16.13
CA ALA A 100 1.48 -0.83 14.85
C ALA A 100 2.61 -1.81 14.53
N THR A 101 2.91 -1.94 13.25
CA THR A 101 4.24 -2.35 12.77
C THR A 101 4.88 -1.14 12.11
N LEU A 102 6.21 -1.16 11.93
CA LEU A 102 6.92 -0.09 11.22
C LEU A 102 6.84 -0.33 9.71
N GLY A 103 6.56 0.73 8.94
CA GLY A 103 6.77 0.71 7.48
C GLY A 103 8.10 1.33 7.08
N ASN A 104 8.46 1.24 5.80
CA ASN A 104 9.73 1.78 5.29
C ASN A 104 9.78 3.31 5.26
N HIS A 105 8.64 3.98 5.40
CA HIS A 105 8.59 5.44 5.52
C HIS A 105 8.70 5.91 6.98
N ASP A 106 8.43 5.05 7.97
CA ASP A 106 8.47 5.46 9.39
C ASP A 106 9.88 5.44 10.00
N VAL A 107 10.80 4.65 9.43
CA VAL A 107 12.13 4.38 10.00
C VAL A 107 13.17 4.16 8.91
N TYR A 108 14.42 4.52 9.18
CA TYR A 108 15.55 4.12 8.33
C TYR A 108 16.74 3.61 9.15
N ALA A 109 16.99 2.30 9.11
CA ALA A 109 18.11 1.62 9.77
C ALA A 109 18.32 2.11 11.24
N ILE A 110 19.57 2.23 11.69
CA ILE A 110 19.91 2.65 13.06
C ILE A 110 20.03 4.17 13.22
N HIS A 111 20.59 4.85 12.23
CA HIS A 111 20.92 6.27 12.35
C HIS A 111 19.93 7.19 11.64
N GLY A 112 18.94 6.64 10.93
CA GLY A 112 17.98 7.44 10.18
C GLY A 112 18.52 7.92 8.83
N ARG A 113 17.78 8.85 8.22
CA ARG A 113 18.14 9.47 6.94
C ARG A 113 17.66 10.91 6.84
N HIS A 114 18.29 11.66 5.96
CA HIS A 114 17.84 13.01 5.63
C HIS A 114 16.65 12.98 4.67
N HIS A 115 15.76 13.96 4.78
CA HIS A 115 14.69 14.19 3.81
C HIS A 115 14.62 15.66 3.41
N GLY A 116 14.18 15.89 2.18
CA GLY A 116 13.81 17.19 1.65
C GLY A 116 12.46 17.13 0.95
N LYS A 117 11.62 18.15 1.18
CA LYS A 117 10.27 18.27 0.61
C LYS A 117 10.04 19.70 0.14
N ARG A 118 9.37 19.86 -0.99
CA ARG A 118 8.88 21.15 -1.49
C ARG A 118 7.52 21.46 -0.88
N PHE A 119 7.40 22.65 -0.29
CA PHE A 119 6.13 23.17 0.16
C PHE A 119 5.73 24.37 -0.68
N LEU A 120 4.47 24.40 -1.06
CA LEU A 120 3.87 25.45 -1.85
C LEU A 120 3.87 26.77 -1.06
N ASN A 121 4.14 27.86 -1.76
CA ASN A 121 4.05 29.21 -1.25
C ASN A 121 2.77 29.87 -1.77
N GLY A 122 2.32 30.95 -1.11
CA GLY A 122 1.07 31.63 -1.48
C GLY A 122 1.05 32.25 -2.89
N ASP A 123 2.21 32.41 -3.51
CA ASP A 123 2.37 32.92 -4.88
C ASP A 123 2.42 31.81 -5.95
N GLY A 124 2.22 30.55 -5.56
CA GLY A 124 2.28 29.37 -6.44
C GLY A 124 3.70 28.83 -6.67
N GLY A 125 4.74 29.53 -6.20
CA GLY A 125 6.10 29.00 -6.14
C GLY A 125 6.25 27.96 -5.03
N HIS A 126 7.46 27.44 -4.81
CA HIS A 126 7.71 26.48 -3.74
C HIS A 126 9.06 26.68 -3.04
N THR A 127 9.10 26.36 -1.75
CA THR A 127 10.33 26.34 -0.95
C THR A 127 10.72 24.91 -0.62
N LEU A 128 12.01 24.59 -0.77
CA LEU A 128 12.56 23.33 -0.29
C LEU A 128 12.80 23.43 1.22
N VAL A 129 12.27 22.48 1.98
CA VAL A 129 12.60 22.30 3.39
C VAL A 129 13.28 20.94 3.55
N THR A 130 14.47 20.92 4.14
CA THR A 130 15.31 19.72 4.20
C THR A 130 16.07 19.62 5.52
N SER A 131 16.42 18.41 5.96
CA SER A 131 17.37 18.23 7.08
C SER A 131 18.83 18.16 6.60
N ASP A 132 19.08 18.07 5.30
CA ASP A 132 20.42 18.04 4.72
C ASP A 132 20.83 19.44 4.23
N ALA A 133 21.78 20.06 4.93
CA ALA A 133 22.31 21.37 4.55
C ALA A 133 22.99 21.36 3.17
N SER A 134 23.54 20.22 2.75
CA SER A 134 24.25 20.05 1.47
C SER A 134 23.31 19.91 0.27
N MET A 135 22.04 19.59 0.50
CA MET A 135 21.06 19.43 -0.57
C MET A 135 20.88 20.75 -1.36
N PRO A 136 20.97 20.73 -2.70
CA PRO A 136 20.76 21.92 -3.52
C PRO A 136 19.27 22.32 -3.53
N GLY A 137 19.00 23.64 -3.61
CA GLY A 137 17.62 24.17 -3.64
C GLY A 137 16.82 23.83 -4.90
N GLY A 138 17.52 23.51 -6.00
CA GLY A 138 16.89 23.21 -7.29
C GLY A 138 16.08 24.39 -7.83
N SER A 139 14.87 24.11 -8.32
CA SER A 139 13.91 25.11 -8.80
C SER A 139 13.19 25.89 -7.67
N SER A 140 13.51 25.63 -6.41
CA SER A 140 12.79 26.26 -5.28
C SER A 140 13.24 27.69 -5.08
N VAL A 141 12.28 28.59 -4.79
CA VAL A 141 12.57 30.01 -4.56
C VAL A 141 13.42 30.23 -3.31
N GLU A 142 13.32 29.31 -2.35
CA GLU A 142 14.06 29.33 -1.09
C GLU A 142 14.43 27.88 -0.68
N LYS A 143 15.46 27.76 0.15
CA LYS A 143 15.80 26.54 0.90
C LYS A 143 15.85 26.84 2.40
N ILE A 144 15.09 26.08 3.19
CA ILE A 144 15.11 26.09 4.65
C ILE A 144 15.73 24.77 5.12
N VAL A 145 16.72 24.85 6.00
CA VAL A 145 17.32 23.66 6.64
C VAL A 145 16.74 23.51 8.04
N SER A 146 16.09 22.39 8.31
CA SER A 146 15.47 22.09 9.60
C SER A 146 15.73 20.65 10.03
N PRO A 147 16.26 20.40 11.24
CA PRO A 147 16.46 19.04 11.75
C PRO A 147 15.14 18.27 11.91
N GLN A 148 14.00 18.95 11.99
CA GLN A 148 12.66 18.33 12.11
C GLN A 148 12.23 17.56 10.85
N MET A 149 12.96 17.71 9.74
CA MET A 149 12.78 16.92 8.51
C MET A 149 13.52 15.58 8.54
N TYR A 150 14.36 15.32 9.54
CA TYR A 150 15.12 14.08 9.60
C TYR A 150 14.20 12.89 9.92
N CYS A 151 14.38 11.75 9.24
CA CYS A 151 13.74 10.49 9.57
C CYS A 151 14.62 9.72 10.55
N GLY A 152 14.08 9.31 11.68
CA GLY A 152 14.83 8.59 12.72
C GLY A 152 15.16 7.15 12.36
N GLY A 153 16.18 6.58 13.00
CA GLY A 153 16.36 5.13 13.04
C GLY A 153 15.47 4.46 14.08
N TYR A 154 15.60 3.13 14.21
CA TYR A 154 14.72 2.28 15.04
C TYR A 154 14.47 2.82 16.45
N ALA A 155 15.51 3.21 17.18
CA ALA A 155 15.35 3.68 18.56
C ALA A 155 14.48 4.94 18.64
N CYS A 156 14.65 5.88 17.70
CA CYS A 156 13.86 7.11 17.66
C CYS A 156 12.41 6.82 17.26
N ALA A 157 12.19 6.06 16.18
CA ALA A 157 10.86 5.74 15.67
C ALA A 157 10.04 4.93 16.69
N MET A 158 10.62 3.87 17.26
CA MET A 158 9.93 3.05 18.26
C MET A 158 9.59 3.86 19.52
N GLN A 159 10.52 4.69 20.00
CA GLN A 159 10.27 5.53 21.18
C GLN A 159 9.16 6.57 20.92
N ALA A 160 9.13 7.18 19.73
CA ALA A 160 8.06 8.11 19.35
C ALA A 160 6.69 7.41 19.29
N MET A 161 6.67 6.14 18.88
CA MET A 161 5.47 5.30 18.80
C MET A 161 5.28 4.38 20.01
N ALA A 162 5.84 4.71 21.18
CA ALA A 162 5.86 3.79 22.33
C ALA A 162 4.46 3.35 22.80
N GLY A 163 3.44 4.20 22.56
CA GLY A 163 2.05 3.89 22.85
C GLY A 163 1.40 2.84 21.94
N LEU A 164 2.04 2.48 20.81
CA LEU A 164 1.46 1.69 19.71
C LEU A 164 1.83 0.19 19.77
N GLY A 165 2.06 -0.36 20.97
CA GLY A 165 2.27 -1.80 21.19
C GLY A 165 3.72 -2.29 21.20
N PHE A 166 4.69 -1.46 20.77
CA PHE A 166 6.11 -1.84 20.68
C PHE A 166 6.79 -2.16 22.01
N PHE A 167 6.20 -1.77 23.15
CA PHE A 167 6.74 -1.98 24.49
C PHE A 167 5.69 -2.59 25.42
N PRO A 168 6.10 -3.33 26.47
CA PRO A 168 5.18 -3.89 27.44
C PRO A 168 4.47 -2.78 28.21
N ARG A 169 3.18 -2.95 28.45
CA ARG A 169 2.34 -2.02 29.24
C ARG A 169 1.51 -2.81 30.25
N GLY A 170 1.19 -2.18 31.38
CA GLY A 170 0.54 -2.86 32.51
C GLY A 170 -0.87 -3.38 32.22
N GLU A 171 -1.54 -2.82 31.22
CA GLU A 171 -2.86 -3.24 30.74
C GLU A 171 -2.84 -4.43 29.78
N PHE A 172 -1.66 -4.88 29.32
CA PHE A 172 -1.57 -6.06 28.47
C PHE A 172 -1.61 -7.33 29.32
N LEU A 173 -2.42 -8.31 28.92
CA LEU A 173 -2.49 -9.61 29.58
C LEU A 173 -1.23 -10.45 29.28
N TYR A 174 -0.64 -10.20 28.11
CA TYR A 174 0.58 -10.84 27.64
C TYR A 174 1.33 -9.88 26.73
N TRP A 175 2.66 -9.92 26.80
CA TRP A 175 3.53 -9.22 25.85
C TRP A 175 4.88 -9.94 25.74
N GLU A 176 5.37 -10.11 24.52
CA GLU A 176 6.74 -10.62 24.25
C GLU A 176 7.26 -10.19 22.88
N THR A 177 8.52 -10.52 22.64
CA THR A 177 9.25 -10.34 21.38
C THR A 177 9.90 -11.68 21.01
N PRO A 178 10.53 -11.80 19.83
CA PRO A 178 11.35 -12.97 19.50
C PRO A 178 12.49 -13.24 20.50
N PHE A 179 12.87 -12.25 21.31
CA PHE A 179 13.98 -12.28 22.24
C PHE A 179 13.54 -12.43 23.71
N GLY A 180 12.24 -12.62 23.96
CA GLY A 180 11.67 -12.75 25.30
C GLY A 180 10.79 -11.56 25.69
N ARG A 181 10.59 -11.36 27.00
CA ARG A 181 9.62 -10.39 27.55
C ARG A 181 10.22 -9.05 27.99
N ASP A 182 11.52 -8.89 27.85
CA ASP A 182 12.16 -7.61 28.13
C ASP A 182 11.93 -6.64 26.96
N GLY A 183 11.34 -5.48 27.26
CA GLY A 183 11.03 -4.45 26.28
C GLY A 183 12.21 -3.56 25.91
N ALA A 184 13.34 -3.64 26.63
CA ALA A 184 14.52 -2.84 26.36
C ALA A 184 15.07 -3.10 24.95
N LEU A 185 15.41 -2.02 24.23
CA LEU A 185 15.86 -2.10 22.84
C LEU A 185 17.13 -2.92 22.68
N GLU A 186 18.02 -2.88 23.68
CA GLU A 186 19.30 -3.59 23.70
C GLU A 186 19.13 -5.12 23.76
N GLN A 187 18.00 -5.59 24.31
CA GLN A 187 17.63 -7.01 24.41
C GLN A 187 16.99 -7.54 23.14
N ARG A 188 16.70 -6.67 22.16
CA ARG A 188 15.98 -7.00 20.92
C ARG A 188 16.85 -6.76 19.69
N CYS A 189 18.15 -6.93 19.85
CA CYS A 189 19.10 -6.74 18.78
C CYS A 189 19.47 -8.06 18.09
N PHE A 190 19.78 -7.96 16.81
CA PHE A 190 20.34 -9.06 16.02
C PHE A 190 21.43 -8.52 15.10
N ASP A 191 22.27 -9.40 14.56
CA ASP A 191 23.27 -9.03 13.56
C ASP A 191 22.72 -9.30 12.16
N ILE A 192 22.74 -8.27 11.31
CA ILE A 192 22.50 -8.38 9.87
C ILE A 192 23.83 -8.33 9.11
N ARG A 193 23.94 -9.06 8.01
CA ARG A 193 25.16 -9.18 7.21
C ARG A 193 24.92 -8.81 5.75
N SER A 194 25.96 -8.28 5.12
CA SER A 194 25.98 -8.02 3.68
C SER A 194 25.93 -9.32 2.89
N ALA A 195 25.53 -9.27 1.62
CA ALA A 195 25.43 -10.45 0.75
C ALA A 195 26.72 -11.28 0.66
N ASP A 196 27.90 -10.66 0.77
CA ASP A 196 29.19 -11.35 0.80
C ASP A 196 29.62 -11.82 2.21
N GLY A 197 28.84 -11.50 3.24
CA GLY A 197 29.10 -11.79 4.64
C GLY A 197 30.19 -10.95 5.31
N GLY A 198 30.87 -10.07 4.54
CA GLY A 198 32.05 -9.33 4.99
C GLY A 198 31.74 -8.14 5.89
N THR A 199 30.52 -7.60 5.80
CA THR A 199 30.05 -6.48 6.63
C THR A 199 28.94 -6.96 7.55
N ALA A 200 29.07 -6.69 8.85
CA ALA A 200 28.04 -6.97 9.84
C ALA A 200 27.62 -5.68 10.55
N ARG A 201 26.33 -5.56 10.84
CA ARG A 201 25.74 -4.46 11.59
C ARG A 201 24.77 -5.00 12.63
N ARG A 202 24.81 -4.43 13.82
CA ARG A 202 23.80 -4.70 14.85
C ARG A 202 22.56 -3.88 14.53
N MET A 203 21.42 -4.54 14.41
CA MET A 203 20.12 -3.95 14.13
C MET A 203 19.16 -4.17 15.32
N ILE A 204 18.09 -3.39 15.40
CA ILE A 204 16.98 -3.59 16.34
C ILE A 204 15.82 -4.23 15.57
N ASP A 205 15.10 -5.15 16.21
CA ASP A 205 13.87 -5.72 15.68
C ASP A 205 12.64 -5.17 16.42
N ALA A 206 11.67 -4.66 15.67
CA ALA A 206 10.46 -4.07 16.23
C ALA A 206 9.28 -5.06 16.38
N SER A 207 9.45 -6.36 16.08
CA SER A 207 8.37 -7.36 16.13
C SER A 207 7.94 -7.66 17.56
N TYR A 208 6.64 -7.83 17.80
CA TYR A 208 6.09 -8.15 19.12
C TYR A 208 4.78 -8.93 19.02
N LEU A 209 4.47 -9.68 20.09
CA LEU A 209 3.19 -10.33 20.32
C LEU A 209 2.54 -9.69 21.55
N VAL A 210 1.25 -9.39 21.47
CA VAL A 210 0.49 -8.81 22.58
C VAL A 210 -0.89 -9.43 22.71
N GLU A 211 -1.35 -9.59 23.96
CA GLU A 211 -2.73 -9.95 24.29
C GLU A 211 -3.43 -8.74 24.92
N PRO A 212 -4.07 -7.87 24.12
CA PRO A 212 -4.69 -6.64 24.63
C PRO A 212 -6.03 -6.88 25.34
N VAL A 213 -6.72 -7.96 25.00
CA VAL A 213 -7.95 -8.45 25.64
C VAL A 213 -7.91 -9.97 25.65
N THR A 214 -8.69 -10.58 26.53
CA THR A 214 -8.69 -12.04 26.71
C THR A 214 -8.88 -12.77 25.38
N ASP A 215 -7.97 -13.70 25.13
CA ASP A 215 -7.94 -14.62 24.00
C ASP A 215 -7.68 -14.01 22.62
N LEU A 216 -7.45 -12.70 22.51
CA LEU A 216 -7.02 -12.05 21.27
C LEU A 216 -5.51 -11.83 21.28
N TRP A 217 -4.78 -12.46 20.36
CA TRP A 217 -3.36 -12.25 20.14
C TRP A 217 -3.12 -11.45 18.86
N LEU A 218 -2.35 -10.37 18.99
CA LEU A 218 -1.90 -9.54 17.88
C LEU A 218 -0.40 -9.77 17.69
N LEU A 219 -0.01 -10.31 16.53
CA LEU A 219 1.36 -10.61 16.15
C LEU A 219 1.85 -9.60 15.11
N SER A 220 2.63 -8.62 15.56
CA SER A 220 3.26 -7.60 14.73
C SER A 220 4.64 -8.09 14.28
N ILE A 221 4.90 -8.15 12.98
CA ILE A 221 6.19 -8.50 12.41
C ILE A 221 6.83 -7.27 11.77
N ASP A 222 8.05 -6.95 12.20
CA ASP A 222 8.91 -5.99 11.52
C ASP A 222 9.61 -6.68 10.34
N ALA A 223 9.01 -6.53 9.16
CA ALA A 223 9.56 -7.03 7.92
C ALA A 223 10.47 -6.01 7.20
N ASN A 224 10.88 -4.92 7.86
CA ASN A 224 11.94 -4.07 7.32
C ASN A 224 13.30 -4.77 7.41
N VAL A 225 14.06 -4.67 6.33
CA VAL A 225 15.39 -5.27 6.22
C VAL A 225 16.34 -4.25 5.59
N PHE A 226 17.26 -3.74 6.41
CA PHE A 226 18.31 -2.81 5.99
C PHE A 226 19.64 -3.57 5.88
N GLU A 227 19.79 -4.34 4.79
CA GLU A 227 21.03 -5.08 4.52
C GLU A 227 22.21 -4.09 4.34
N PRO A 228 23.34 -4.27 5.05
CA PRO A 228 24.50 -3.42 4.84
C PRO A 228 25.15 -3.70 3.48
N ARG A 229 25.67 -2.67 2.82
CA ARG A 229 26.38 -2.82 1.55
C ARG A 229 27.75 -3.44 1.75
N ASN A 230 28.16 -4.27 0.78
CA ASN A 230 29.49 -4.89 0.75
C ASN A 230 30.60 -3.83 0.87
N GLY A 231 31.50 -4.02 1.84
CA GLY A 231 32.70 -3.20 2.00
C GLY A 231 32.47 -1.80 2.60
N ASP A 232 31.24 -1.42 2.95
CA ASP A 232 30.98 -0.14 3.61
C ASP A 232 31.23 -0.24 5.13
N LEU A 233 32.16 0.57 5.62
CA LEU A 233 32.58 0.57 7.02
C LEU A 233 31.96 1.70 7.84
N ASP A 234 31.24 2.64 7.22
CA ASP A 234 30.55 3.70 7.95
C ASP A 234 29.18 3.17 8.42
N PRO A 235 28.93 3.00 9.73
CA PRO A 235 27.63 2.54 10.20
C PRO A 235 26.56 3.63 10.20
N VAL A 236 26.94 4.91 10.11
CA VAL A 236 26.06 6.08 10.25
C VAL A 236 25.53 6.55 8.91
N ALA A 237 26.32 6.45 7.85
CA ALA A 237 25.91 6.95 6.54
C ALA A 237 24.69 6.19 5.99
N GLU A 238 23.70 6.94 5.50
CA GLU A 238 22.48 6.40 4.89
C GLU A 238 22.78 5.39 3.77
N LYS A 239 23.77 5.72 2.92
CA LYS A 239 24.20 4.91 1.77
C LYS A 239 24.76 3.54 2.15
N SER A 240 25.15 3.34 3.41
CA SER A 240 25.74 2.09 3.90
C SER A 240 24.74 0.95 3.97
N TYR A 241 23.45 1.24 3.80
CA TYR A 241 22.37 0.27 3.82
C TYR A 241 21.67 0.21 2.45
N ILE A 242 21.12 -0.95 2.13
CA ILE A 242 20.13 -1.12 1.07
C ILE A 242 18.78 -0.66 1.64
N ASP A 243 18.09 0.21 0.90
CA ASP A 243 16.77 0.70 1.30
C ASP A 243 15.78 -0.48 1.40
N SER A 244 15.02 -0.53 2.50
CA SER A 244 14.09 -1.62 2.80
C SER A 244 12.88 -1.68 1.84
N THR A 245 12.64 -0.63 1.06
CA THR A 245 11.50 -0.49 0.14
C THR A 245 11.29 -1.71 -0.78
N ASP A 246 12.36 -2.32 -1.29
CA ASP A 246 12.27 -3.49 -2.19
C ASP A 246 12.65 -4.82 -1.49
N ALA A 247 12.95 -4.80 -0.18
CA ALA A 247 13.45 -5.96 0.57
C ALA A 247 12.31 -6.83 1.13
N GLY A 248 11.59 -6.30 2.12
CA GLY A 248 10.44 -6.96 2.75
C GLY A 248 10.67 -8.44 3.07
N TRP A 249 9.63 -9.25 2.85
CA TRP A 249 9.66 -10.70 3.06
C TRP A 249 10.64 -11.45 2.15
N ASN A 250 11.03 -10.89 0.99
CA ASN A 250 12.01 -11.51 0.11
C ASN A 250 13.40 -11.61 0.77
N SER A 251 13.72 -10.71 1.70
CA SER A 251 14.99 -10.71 2.44
C SER A 251 14.90 -11.42 3.81
N MET A 252 13.70 -11.51 4.40
CA MET A 252 13.49 -12.08 5.74
C MET A 252 14.06 -13.49 5.92
N LEU A 253 13.94 -14.37 4.92
CA LEU A 253 14.43 -15.76 5.04
C LEU A 253 15.94 -15.84 5.31
N ARG A 254 16.71 -14.92 4.73
CA ARG A 254 18.17 -14.88 4.89
C ARG A 254 18.54 -14.09 6.14
N ASP A 255 17.95 -12.91 6.31
CA ASP A 255 18.46 -11.91 7.25
C ASP A 255 17.78 -11.98 8.63
N LYS A 256 16.57 -12.52 8.71
CA LYS A 256 15.78 -12.60 9.96
C LYS A 256 15.11 -13.98 10.13
N PRO A 257 15.82 -15.12 9.95
CA PRO A 257 15.21 -16.46 10.02
C PRO A 257 14.60 -16.78 11.39
N PHE A 258 15.12 -16.19 12.47
CA PHE A 258 14.61 -16.33 13.82
C PHE A 258 13.14 -15.88 13.97
N ILE A 259 12.67 -14.97 13.12
CA ILE A 259 11.27 -14.52 13.11
C ILE A 259 10.35 -15.66 12.67
N LEU A 260 10.73 -16.48 11.70
CA LEU A 260 9.92 -17.61 11.22
C LEU A 260 9.81 -18.69 12.29
N ASP A 261 10.91 -18.97 12.99
CA ASP A 261 10.91 -19.91 14.12
C ASP A 261 10.01 -19.41 15.26
N TRP A 262 10.07 -18.12 15.57
CA TRP A 262 9.21 -17.50 16.58
C TRP A 262 7.73 -17.50 16.16
N MET A 263 7.41 -17.12 14.92
CA MET A 263 6.05 -17.20 14.37
C MET A 263 5.47 -18.61 14.50
N LYS A 264 6.29 -19.63 14.24
CA LYS A 264 5.89 -21.03 14.39
C LYS A 264 5.55 -21.40 15.82
N ASP A 265 6.36 -20.94 16.78
CA ASP A 265 6.08 -21.13 18.20
C ASP A 265 4.80 -20.38 18.63
N VAL A 266 4.61 -19.14 18.18
CA VAL A 266 3.42 -18.33 18.45
C VAL A 266 2.17 -19.01 17.91
N ALA A 267 2.18 -19.46 16.65
CA ALA A 267 1.04 -20.14 16.02
C ALA A 267 0.64 -21.40 16.79
N ARG A 268 1.62 -22.23 17.16
CA ARG A 268 1.42 -23.45 17.96
C ARG A 268 0.83 -23.14 19.34
N ARG A 269 1.34 -22.10 20.03
CA ARG A 269 0.81 -21.70 21.35
C ARG A 269 -0.58 -21.09 21.25
N ALA A 270 -0.86 -20.32 20.20
CA ALA A 270 -2.18 -19.77 19.96
C ALA A 270 -3.20 -20.88 19.78
N GLU A 271 -2.92 -21.87 18.95
CA GLU A 271 -3.80 -23.03 18.75
C GLU A 271 -3.99 -23.85 20.03
N ALA A 272 -2.91 -24.17 20.75
CA ALA A 272 -2.99 -24.92 22.01
C ALA A 272 -3.74 -24.15 23.11
N GLY A 273 -3.68 -22.82 23.10
CA GLY A 273 -4.33 -21.94 24.06
C GLY A 273 -5.71 -21.43 23.64
N GLY A 274 -6.22 -21.84 22.47
CA GLY A 274 -7.49 -21.35 21.93
C GLY A 274 -7.51 -19.86 21.61
N LYS A 275 -6.35 -19.26 21.31
CA LYS A 275 -6.21 -17.82 21.03
C LYS A 275 -6.63 -17.50 19.60
N GLN A 276 -7.35 -16.40 19.46
CA GLN A 276 -7.63 -15.72 18.20
C GLN A 276 -6.37 -14.95 17.77
N LEU A 277 -5.68 -15.42 16.73
CA LEU A 277 -4.42 -14.84 16.28
C LEU A 277 -4.63 -13.96 15.03
N ILE A 278 -4.26 -12.68 15.13
CA ILE A 278 -4.17 -11.75 13.99
C ILE A 278 -2.69 -11.41 13.78
N ALA A 279 -2.13 -11.90 12.67
CA ALA A 279 -0.75 -11.59 12.29
C ALA A 279 -0.71 -10.50 11.22
N PHE A 280 0.24 -9.57 11.34
CA PHE A 280 0.38 -8.47 10.38
C PHE A 280 1.82 -8.00 10.27
N SER A 281 2.16 -7.47 9.09
CA SER A 281 3.40 -6.77 8.81
C SER A 281 3.14 -5.71 7.75
N HIS A 282 4.08 -4.79 7.55
CA HIS A 282 3.90 -3.78 6.52
C HIS A 282 3.92 -4.41 5.12
N TYR A 283 4.84 -5.33 4.85
CA TYR A 283 5.03 -5.96 3.54
C TYR A 283 4.11 -7.18 3.36
N PRO A 284 3.59 -7.43 2.14
CA PRO A 284 2.80 -8.63 1.89
C PRO A 284 3.65 -9.90 2.03
N LEU A 285 3.06 -10.95 2.62
CA LEU A 285 3.72 -12.25 2.79
C LEU A 285 3.53 -13.18 1.58
N LEU A 286 2.50 -12.92 0.76
CA LEU A 286 2.20 -13.60 -0.49
C LEU A 286 2.15 -12.60 -1.66
N ASP A 287 2.21 -13.10 -2.89
CA ASP A 287 1.97 -12.30 -4.10
C ASP A 287 0.54 -11.73 -4.08
N PRO A 288 0.36 -10.41 -3.89
CA PRO A 288 -0.95 -9.77 -3.77
C PRO A 288 -1.63 -9.56 -5.13
N LEU A 289 -1.03 -10.03 -6.24
CA LEU A 289 -1.68 -10.06 -7.54
C LEU A 289 -2.02 -11.48 -8.00
N ASN A 290 -2.05 -12.45 -7.10
CA ASN A 290 -2.54 -13.81 -7.33
C ASN A 290 -1.84 -14.56 -8.47
N GLY A 291 -0.50 -14.52 -8.47
CA GLY A 291 0.32 -15.34 -9.37
C GLY A 291 0.55 -14.73 -10.75
N THR A 292 0.18 -13.46 -10.97
CA THR A 292 0.47 -12.76 -12.23
C THR A 292 1.92 -12.32 -12.38
N LEU A 293 2.78 -12.53 -11.37
CA LEU A 293 4.17 -12.05 -11.39
C LEU A 293 4.96 -12.51 -12.63
N ALA A 294 4.79 -13.77 -13.06
CA ALA A 294 5.48 -14.29 -14.24
C ALA A 294 5.07 -13.53 -15.52
N ASP A 295 3.78 -13.25 -15.67
CA ASP A 295 3.23 -12.51 -16.80
C ASP A 295 3.64 -11.04 -16.77
N GLU A 296 3.64 -10.43 -15.58
CA GLU A 296 4.07 -9.05 -15.37
C GLU A 296 5.55 -8.90 -15.76
N MET A 297 6.39 -9.85 -15.34
CA MET A 297 7.81 -9.88 -15.70
C MET A 297 8.04 -10.16 -17.19
N GLU A 298 7.20 -10.97 -17.85
CA GLU A 298 7.30 -11.21 -19.29
C GLU A 298 6.90 -9.97 -20.09
N LEU A 299 5.88 -9.23 -19.65
CA LEU A 299 5.35 -8.07 -20.38
C LEU A 299 6.15 -6.78 -20.10
N PHE A 300 6.50 -6.51 -18.85
CA PHE A 300 7.11 -5.25 -18.41
C PHE A 300 8.55 -5.39 -17.90
N GLY A 301 9.06 -6.62 -17.75
CA GLY A 301 10.36 -6.87 -17.15
C GLY A 301 10.36 -6.74 -15.63
N LYS A 302 11.53 -6.56 -15.02
CA LYS A 302 11.71 -6.48 -13.56
C LYS A 302 11.38 -5.08 -13.02
N THR A 303 10.09 -4.74 -13.00
CA THR A 303 9.56 -3.50 -12.40
C THR A 303 9.85 -3.42 -10.90
N SER A 304 9.64 -2.24 -10.29
CA SER A 304 9.75 -2.10 -8.82
C SER A 304 8.71 -2.96 -8.11
N PHE A 305 7.49 -3.06 -8.64
CA PHE A 305 6.46 -3.91 -8.07
C PHE A 305 6.86 -5.40 -8.09
N ALA A 306 7.42 -5.88 -9.21
CA ALA A 306 7.88 -7.26 -9.33
C ALA A 306 8.98 -7.60 -8.29
N ARG A 307 9.85 -6.64 -7.94
CA ARG A 307 10.88 -6.85 -6.90
C ARG A 307 10.29 -6.94 -5.49
N ARG A 308 9.21 -6.20 -5.23
CA ARG A 308 8.48 -6.18 -3.96
C ARG A 308 7.53 -7.36 -3.78
N THR A 309 7.26 -8.11 -4.84
CA THR A 309 6.33 -9.25 -4.81
C THR A 309 7.02 -10.47 -4.17
N PRO A 310 6.44 -11.08 -3.13
CA PRO A 310 7.01 -12.27 -2.51
C PRO A 310 7.11 -13.47 -3.47
N GLY A 311 8.27 -14.13 -3.49
CA GLY A 311 8.49 -15.32 -4.31
C GLY A 311 7.87 -16.61 -3.73
N PRO A 312 7.76 -17.70 -4.52
CA PRO A 312 7.16 -18.97 -4.07
C PRO A 312 7.85 -19.62 -2.86
N ALA A 313 9.15 -19.37 -2.67
CA ALA A 313 9.87 -19.87 -1.49
C ALA A 313 9.42 -19.16 -0.20
N ILE A 314 9.09 -17.87 -0.29
CA ILE A 314 8.56 -17.08 0.83
C ILE A 314 7.19 -17.62 1.23
N ALA A 315 6.30 -17.84 0.25
CA ALA A 315 4.97 -18.37 0.48
C ALA A 315 5.01 -19.72 1.23
N ARG A 316 5.90 -20.64 0.81
CA ARG A 316 6.12 -21.92 1.49
C ARG A 316 6.63 -21.75 2.92
N ALA A 317 7.61 -20.86 3.14
CA ALA A 317 8.17 -20.62 4.45
C ALA A 317 7.14 -19.98 5.41
N GLY A 318 6.37 -19.00 4.91
CA GLY A 318 5.28 -18.37 5.64
C GLY A 318 4.22 -19.40 6.05
N ALA A 319 3.74 -20.23 5.13
CA ALA A 319 2.76 -21.27 5.45
C ALA A 319 3.31 -22.33 6.43
N ALA A 320 4.61 -22.65 6.37
CA ALA A 320 5.25 -23.58 7.29
C ALA A 320 5.33 -23.08 8.75
N THR A 321 5.09 -21.80 9.00
CA THR A 321 4.94 -21.27 10.36
C THR A 321 3.62 -21.69 11.02
N GLY A 322 2.61 -22.10 10.25
CA GLY A 322 1.27 -22.36 10.79
C GLY A 322 0.43 -21.10 11.04
N ILE A 323 0.96 -19.91 10.71
CA ILE A 323 0.14 -18.70 10.57
C ILE A 323 -0.83 -18.91 9.40
N LYS A 324 -2.12 -18.74 9.68
CA LYS A 324 -3.21 -19.03 8.74
C LYS A 324 -3.61 -17.81 7.91
N VAL A 325 -3.66 -16.64 8.54
CA VAL A 325 -4.03 -15.37 7.91
C VAL A 325 -3.04 -14.29 8.34
N HIS A 326 -2.60 -13.49 7.36
CA HIS A 326 -1.68 -12.37 7.53
C HIS A 326 -2.25 -11.11 6.87
N PHE A 327 -2.15 -9.96 7.53
CA PHE A 327 -2.56 -8.66 6.97
C PHE A 327 -1.34 -7.82 6.57
N SER A 328 -1.42 -7.12 5.44
CA SER A 328 -0.32 -6.31 4.91
C SER A 328 -0.76 -4.96 4.34
N GLY A 329 0.18 -4.02 4.23
CA GLY A 329 0.05 -2.73 3.53
C GLY A 329 1.03 -2.61 2.37
N HIS A 330 1.82 -1.52 2.36
CA HIS A 330 3.00 -1.22 1.53
C HIS A 330 2.72 -0.93 0.04
N LEU A 331 1.88 -1.74 -0.59
CA LEU A 331 1.59 -1.64 -2.03
C LEU A 331 0.33 -0.81 -2.33
N HIS A 332 -0.41 -0.43 -1.29
CA HIS A 332 -1.66 0.34 -1.37
C HIS A 332 -2.75 -0.35 -2.20
N VAL A 333 -2.72 -1.69 -2.21
CA VAL A 333 -3.67 -2.53 -2.96
C VAL A 333 -4.70 -3.16 -2.04
N ASN A 334 -5.92 -3.33 -2.54
CA ASN A 334 -6.98 -4.11 -1.91
C ASN A 334 -7.04 -5.51 -2.54
N ASP A 335 -6.44 -6.51 -1.90
CA ASP A 335 -6.40 -7.87 -2.45
C ASP A 335 -6.50 -8.95 -1.36
N THR A 336 -6.83 -10.17 -1.77
CA THR A 336 -6.72 -11.38 -0.96
C THR A 336 -6.02 -12.45 -1.76
N ALA A 337 -4.84 -12.84 -1.28
CA ALA A 337 -3.99 -13.84 -1.89
C ALA A 337 -3.97 -15.13 -1.09
N VAL A 338 -3.97 -16.27 -1.78
CA VAL A 338 -4.05 -17.59 -1.16
C VAL A 338 -2.89 -18.46 -1.66
N TRP A 339 -2.20 -19.06 -0.70
CA TRP A 339 -1.29 -20.18 -0.96
C TRP A 339 -1.84 -21.43 -0.27
N GLN A 340 -1.87 -22.55 -0.97
CA GLN A 340 -2.35 -23.82 -0.42
C GLN A 340 -1.59 -25.01 -1.01
N GLN A 341 -1.23 -25.97 -0.14
CA GLN A 341 -0.65 -27.25 -0.54
C GLN A 341 -1.07 -28.35 0.46
N GLY A 342 -1.87 -29.32 -0.01
CA GLY A 342 -2.46 -30.31 0.88
C GLY A 342 -3.38 -29.63 1.90
N SER A 343 -3.16 -29.88 3.20
CA SER A 343 -3.89 -29.22 4.29
C SER A 343 -3.26 -27.90 4.76
N ALA A 344 -2.04 -27.59 4.33
CA ALA A 344 -1.38 -26.34 4.70
C ALA A 344 -1.88 -25.20 3.82
N PHE A 345 -2.20 -24.07 4.42
CA PHE A 345 -2.63 -22.87 3.71
C PHE A 345 -2.12 -21.62 4.42
N LEU A 346 -2.05 -20.53 3.66
CA LEU A 346 -1.80 -19.19 4.15
C LEU A 346 -2.62 -18.23 3.29
N VAL A 347 -3.31 -17.29 3.94
CA VAL A 347 -4.03 -16.20 3.29
C VAL A 347 -3.34 -14.88 3.64
N ASN A 348 -3.02 -14.06 2.64
CA ASN A 348 -2.59 -12.69 2.83
C ASN A 348 -3.70 -11.73 2.41
N VAL A 349 -4.12 -10.87 3.32
CA VAL A 349 -5.13 -9.84 3.06
C VAL A 349 -4.42 -8.49 2.98
N ALA A 350 -4.30 -7.96 1.77
CA ALA A 350 -3.72 -6.64 1.55
C ALA A 350 -4.78 -5.56 1.84
N VAL A 351 -4.39 -4.62 2.71
CA VAL A 351 -5.23 -3.51 3.17
C VAL A 351 -4.90 -2.29 2.30
N PRO A 352 -5.88 -1.68 1.64
CA PRO A 352 -5.66 -0.48 0.87
C PRO A 352 -5.36 0.73 1.76
N SER A 353 -4.91 1.82 1.15
CA SER A 353 -4.50 3.06 1.82
C SER A 353 -5.51 4.18 1.59
N MET A 354 -5.58 5.14 2.53
CA MET A 354 -6.29 6.41 2.31
C MET A 354 -5.60 7.35 1.33
N VAL A 355 -4.34 7.10 0.95
CA VAL A 355 -3.56 7.97 0.05
C VAL A 355 -3.27 7.36 -1.32
N GLY A 356 -3.82 6.18 -1.61
CA GLY A 356 -3.73 5.50 -2.90
C GLY A 356 -5.08 4.93 -3.30
N PHE A 357 -5.35 4.85 -4.61
CA PHE A 357 -6.62 4.30 -5.07
C PHE A 357 -6.71 2.78 -4.81
N PRO A 358 -7.81 2.27 -4.23
CA PRO A 358 -9.00 2.98 -3.71
C PRO A 358 -8.94 3.23 -2.19
N PRO A 359 -9.56 4.33 -1.68
CA PRO A 359 -9.53 4.63 -0.24
C PRO A 359 -10.48 3.73 0.54
N ALA A 360 -9.91 2.87 1.38
CA ALA A 360 -10.66 1.96 2.26
C ALA A 360 -9.82 1.46 3.44
N TYR A 361 -10.47 0.82 4.41
CA TYR A 361 -9.83 0.05 5.47
C TYR A 361 -10.59 -1.26 5.72
N LYS A 362 -10.07 -2.16 6.57
CA LYS A 362 -10.73 -3.44 6.86
C LYS A 362 -11.14 -3.57 8.32
N ILE A 363 -12.23 -4.28 8.58
CA ILE A 363 -12.67 -4.68 9.93
C ILE A 363 -12.65 -6.20 9.99
N VAL A 364 -12.12 -6.74 11.08
CA VAL A 364 -11.99 -8.17 11.31
C VAL A 364 -12.77 -8.57 12.56
N SER A 365 -13.46 -9.71 12.48
CA SER A 365 -14.03 -10.39 13.64
C SER A 365 -13.90 -11.90 13.48
N MET A 366 -13.89 -12.65 14.58
CA MET A 366 -13.65 -14.10 14.54
C MET A 366 -14.73 -14.88 15.30
N ALA A 367 -15.49 -15.72 14.60
CA ALA A 367 -16.57 -16.52 15.18
C ALA A 367 -16.56 -17.93 14.57
N ASP A 368 -16.81 -18.97 15.38
CA ASP A 368 -17.00 -20.35 14.90
C ASP A 368 -15.91 -20.87 13.93
N ASN A 369 -14.63 -20.63 14.26
CA ASN A 369 -13.46 -20.92 13.40
C ASN A 369 -13.41 -20.16 12.07
N HIS A 370 -14.22 -19.11 11.90
CA HIS A 370 -14.18 -18.22 10.76
C HIS A 370 -13.59 -16.88 11.15
N MET A 371 -12.77 -16.32 10.27
CA MET A 371 -12.38 -14.92 10.30
C MET A 371 -13.23 -14.17 9.28
N HIS A 372 -14.11 -13.29 9.76
CA HIS A 372 -14.93 -12.42 8.94
C HIS A 372 -14.21 -11.11 8.70
N ILE A 373 -14.17 -10.69 7.43
CA ILE A 373 -13.47 -9.49 6.98
C ILE A 373 -14.48 -8.63 6.23
N GLU A 374 -14.58 -7.38 6.65
CA GLU A 374 -15.39 -6.33 6.03
C GLU A 374 -14.46 -5.26 5.44
N THR A 375 -14.71 -4.82 4.22
CA THR A 375 -13.95 -3.71 3.61
C THR A 375 -14.79 -2.44 3.58
N MET A 376 -14.32 -1.43 4.30
CA MET A 376 -15.01 -0.16 4.48
C MET A 376 -14.55 0.88 3.46
N ARG A 377 -15.48 1.31 2.61
CA ARG A 377 -15.26 2.35 1.60
C ARG A 377 -15.17 3.72 2.25
N MET A 378 -14.12 4.47 1.94
CA MET A 378 -13.87 5.81 2.46
C MET A 378 -13.88 6.85 1.33
N TYR A 379 -14.99 6.87 0.58
CA TYR A 379 -15.09 7.67 -0.66
C TYR A 379 -15.27 9.16 -0.40
N GLU A 380 -16.02 9.49 0.65
CA GLU A 380 -16.28 10.87 1.06
C GLU A 380 -15.41 11.23 2.26
N VAL A 381 -14.53 12.20 2.05
CA VAL A 381 -13.65 12.77 3.07
C VAL A 381 -13.85 14.28 3.07
N PRO A 382 -14.56 14.85 4.05
CA PRO A 382 -14.68 16.30 4.19
C PRO A 382 -13.30 16.96 4.24
N GLY A 383 -13.07 17.96 3.37
CA GLY A 383 -11.78 18.65 3.27
C GLY A 383 -10.71 17.94 2.44
N PHE A 384 -11.04 16.90 1.67
CA PHE A 384 -10.09 16.28 0.73
C PHE A 384 -9.50 17.29 -0.29
N ASP A 385 -10.26 18.33 -0.60
CA ASP A 385 -9.94 19.38 -1.57
C ASP A 385 -9.18 20.58 -0.96
N LEU A 386 -8.72 20.47 0.30
CA LEU A 386 -8.06 21.58 1.02
C LEU A 386 -6.89 22.22 0.26
N ALA A 387 -6.22 21.45 -0.61
CA ALA A 387 -5.05 21.91 -1.36
C ALA A 387 -5.41 22.50 -2.74
N PHE A 388 -6.67 22.42 -3.19
CA PHE A 388 -7.04 22.74 -4.57
C PHE A 388 -6.81 24.21 -4.93
N GLU A 389 -7.04 25.14 -4.00
CA GLU A 389 -6.71 26.55 -4.24
C GLU A 389 -5.20 26.73 -4.48
N GLY A 390 -4.37 26.15 -3.62
CA GLY A 390 -2.92 26.17 -3.78
C GLY A 390 -2.47 25.54 -5.11
N TYR A 391 -3.04 24.39 -5.47
CA TYR A 391 -2.75 23.73 -6.75
C TYR A 391 -3.13 24.61 -7.96
N ARG A 392 -4.24 25.38 -7.90
CA ARG A 392 -4.59 26.32 -8.97
C ARG A 392 -3.55 27.44 -9.08
N THR A 393 -3.13 28.01 -7.94
CA THR A 393 -2.09 29.04 -7.91
C THR A 393 -0.75 28.51 -8.46
N GLU A 394 -0.39 27.26 -8.18
CA GLU A 394 0.80 26.61 -8.75
C GLU A 394 0.73 26.50 -10.28
N LEU A 395 -0.42 26.09 -10.82
CA LEU A 395 -0.63 25.98 -12.27
C LEU A 395 -0.57 27.36 -12.93
N GLU A 396 -1.19 28.38 -12.33
CA GLU A 396 -1.12 29.77 -12.81
C GLU A 396 0.32 30.30 -12.79
N HIS A 397 1.06 30.05 -11.70
CA HIS A 397 2.46 30.45 -11.54
C HIS A 397 3.38 29.81 -12.58
N SER A 398 3.21 28.51 -12.82
CA SER A 398 4.03 27.74 -13.75
C SER A 398 3.62 27.89 -15.22
N GLY A 399 2.42 28.43 -15.48
CA GLY A 399 1.81 28.45 -16.82
C GLY A 399 1.40 27.05 -17.31
N ALA A 400 1.33 26.06 -16.42
CA ALA A 400 0.90 24.71 -16.75
C ALA A 400 -0.61 24.67 -17.06
N PRO A 401 -1.07 23.76 -17.94
CA PRO A 401 -2.50 23.64 -18.24
C PRO A 401 -3.29 23.14 -17.03
N HIS A 402 -4.61 23.34 -17.08
CA HIS A 402 -5.54 22.81 -16.08
C HIS A 402 -5.33 21.30 -15.87
N SER A 403 -5.31 20.88 -14.60
CA SER A 403 -5.23 19.47 -14.22
C SER A 403 -6.62 18.93 -13.90
N GLY A 404 -7.01 17.86 -14.58
CA GLY A 404 -8.29 17.18 -14.35
C GLY A 404 -8.44 16.56 -12.96
N LEU A 405 -7.37 16.54 -12.15
CA LEU A 405 -7.42 16.19 -10.73
C LEU A 405 -8.26 17.19 -9.92
N LEU A 406 -8.24 18.47 -10.29
CA LEU A 406 -8.95 19.54 -9.59
C LEU A 406 -10.47 19.56 -9.86
N ASP A 407 -10.92 18.70 -10.77
CA ASP A 407 -12.34 18.48 -11.09
C ASP A 407 -12.94 17.31 -10.30
N ALA A 408 -12.17 16.73 -9.36
CA ALA A 408 -12.64 15.64 -8.53
C ALA A 408 -13.76 16.09 -7.59
N VAL A 409 -14.81 15.26 -7.48
CA VAL A 409 -15.99 15.58 -6.65
C VAL A 409 -15.98 14.90 -5.27
N SER A 410 -15.08 13.95 -5.07
CA SER A 410 -14.86 13.27 -3.80
C SER A 410 -13.41 12.78 -3.71
N HIS A 411 -13.02 12.31 -2.52
CA HIS A 411 -11.68 11.74 -2.30
C HIS A 411 -11.41 10.51 -3.16
N ALA A 412 -12.42 9.64 -3.30
CA ALA A 412 -12.35 8.47 -4.17
C ALA A 412 -12.17 8.85 -5.65
N ASP A 413 -12.89 9.87 -6.12
CA ASP A 413 -12.75 10.37 -7.49
C ASP A 413 -11.36 10.99 -7.70
N PHE A 414 -10.86 11.76 -6.73
CA PHE A 414 -9.51 12.32 -6.76
C PHE A 414 -8.43 11.25 -6.90
N LEU A 415 -8.48 10.20 -6.08
CA LEU A 415 -7.53 9.08 -6.15
C LEU A 415 -7.66 8.28 -7.45
N SER A 416 -8.88 8.08 -7.96
CA SER A 416 -9.10 7.40 -9.25
C SER A 416 -8.52 8.18 -10.43
N ARG A 417 -8.65 9.51 -10.42
CA ARG A 417 -8.05 10.41 -11.42
C ARG A 417 -6.54 10.48 -11.27
N HIS A 418 -6.04 10.52 -10.03
CA HIS A 418 -4.61 10.46 -9.73
C HIS A 418 -3.97 9.18 -10.28
N LEU A 419 -4.62 8.02 -10.10
CA LEU A 419 -4.19 6.78 -10.73
C LEU A 419 -4.16 6.87 -12.25
N ALA A 420 -5.13 7.51 -12.89
CA ALA A 420 -5.13 7.72 -14.33
C ALA A 420 -3.96 8.60 -14.81
N GLU A 421 -3.59 9.62 -14.03
CA GLU A 421 -2.40 10.45 -14.29
C GLU A 421 -1.10 9.66 -14.10
N LEU A 422 -1.03 8.80 -13.07
CA LEU A 422 0.12 7.89 -12.88
C LEU A 422 0.30 6.95 -14.06
N VAL A 423 -0.78 6.42 -14.63
CA VAL A 423 -0.70 5.60 -15.85
C VAL A 423 -0.05 6.38 -16.98
N LYS A 424 -0.51 7.60 -17.24
CA LYS A 424 -0.02 8.44 -18.35
C LYS A 424 1.42 8.89 -18.17
N HIS A 425 1.77 9.35 -16.96
CA HIS A 425 3.00 10.11 -16.72
C HIS A 425 4.09 9.30 -16.01
N ARG A 426 3.73 8.19 -15.37
CA ARG A 426 4.69 7.35 -14.62
C ARG A 426 4.80 5.93 -15.16
N TYR A 427 3.71 5.16 -15.19
CA TYR A 427 3.78 3.74 -15.55
C TYR A 427 4.06 3.53 -17.04
N LEU A 428 3.30 4.16 -17.93
CA LEU A 428 3.56 4.06 -19.36
C LEU A 428 4.99 4.50 -19.73
N PRO A 429 5.53 5.63 -19.20
CA PRO A 429 6.87 6.05 -19.57
C PRO A 429 8.01 5.24 -18.95
N ARG A 430 7.84 4.69 -17.73
CA ARG A 430 8.94 4.09 -16.96
C ARG A 430 8.93 2.56 -16.97
N GLU A 431 7.78 1.93 -17.21
CA GLU A 431 7.60 0.48 -17.05
C GLU A 431 7.22 -0.23 -18.35
N TRP A 432 6.46 0.42 -19.24
CA TRP A 432 5.99 -0.24 -20.46
C TRP A 432 7.06 -0.31 -21.55
N PRO A 433 7.13 -1.42 -22.33
CA PRO A 433 7.94 -1.47 -23.54
C PRO A 433 7.63 -0.30 -24.48
N ALA A 434 8.67 0.33 -25.02
CA ALA A 434 8.53 1.60 -25.76
C ALA A 434 7.64 1.47 -27.01
N ASP A 435 7.65 0.31 -27.66
CA ASP A 435 6.79 -0.01 -28.81
C ASP A 435 5.33 -0.15 -28.41
N LEU A 436 5.03 -0.87 -27.32
CA LEU A 436 3.67 -1.03 -26.81
C LEU A 436 3.12 0.30 -26.26
N ARG A 437 3.94 1.08 -25.55
CA ARG A 437 3.57 2.43 -25.06
C ARG A 437 3.05 3.32 -26.18
N ARG A 438 3.69 3.32 -27.35
CA ARG A 438 3.26 4.14 -28.51
C ARG A 438 1.87 3.76 -29.01
N LEU A 439 1.46 2.51 -28.82
CA LEU A 439 0.16 2.00 -29.25
C LEU A 439 -0.95 2.33 -28.26
N VAL A 440 -0.67 2.36 -26.94
CA VAL A 440 -1.68 2.59 -25.89
C VAL A 440 -2.50 3.87 -26.12
N SER A 441 -1.86 4.98 -26.52
CA SER A 441 -2.55 6.25 -26.78
C SER A 441 -3.19 6.36 -28.17
N ARG A 442 -2.96 5.39 -29.06
CA ARG A 442 -3.38 5.44 -30.47
C ARG A 442 -4.45 4.43 -30.84
N LEU A 443 -4.54 3.33 -30.08
CA LEU A 443 -5.43 2.22 -30.40
C LEU A 443 -6.76 2.30 -29.64
N THR A 444 -7.76 1.69 -30.24
CA THR A 444 -9.09 1.45 -29.71
C THR A 444 -9.32 -0.05 -29.52
N LEU A 445 -10.34 -0.43 -28.75
CA LEU A 445 -10.70 -1.82 -28.57
C LEU A 445 -11.11 -2.51 -29.89
N GLY A 446 -11.64 -1.76 -30.86
CA GLY A 446 -11.90 -2.27 -32.21
C GLY A 446 -10.63 -2.62 -32.97
N ASP A 447 -9.53 -1.89 -32.76
CA ASP A 447 -8.22 -2.25 -33.32
C ASP A 447 -7.70 -3.54 -32.70
N LEU A 448 -7.91 -3.72 -31.39
CA LEU A 448 -7.54 -4.93 -30.67
C LEU A 448 -8.33 -6.16 -31.13
N GLU A 449 -9.64 -6.00 -31.36
CA GLU A 449 -10.49 -7.08 -31.91
C GLU A 449 -9.99 -7.53 -33.29
N ARG A 450 -9.67 -6.58 -34.19
CA ARG A 450 -9.13 -6.93 -35.52
C ARG A 450 -7.77 -7.62 -35.43
N LEU A 451 -6.94 -7.19 -34.48
CA LEU A 451 -5.65 -7.82 -34.23
C LEU A 451 -5.81 -9.26 -33.71
N ALA A 452 -6.77 -9.50 -32.79
CA ALA A 452 -7.07 -10.84 -32.29
C ALA A 452 -7.66 -11.76 -33.37
N ALA A 453 -8.29 -11.21 -34.41
CA ALA A 453 -8.81 -11.96 -35.56
C ALA A 453 -7.76 -12.19 -36.67
N ALA A 454 -6.59 -11.54 -36.62
CA ALA A 454 -5.56 -11.70 -37.63
C ALA A 454 -4.84 -13.04 -37.49
N SER A 455 -4.73 -13.80 -38.59
CA SER A 455 -4.07 -15.11 -38.62
C SER A 455 -2.54 -15.04 -38.57
N GLU A 456 -1.96 -13.90 -38.97
CA GLU A 456 -0.51 -13.70 -39.00
C GLU A 456 -0.01 -12.97 -37.76
N ALA A 457 1.19 -13.31 -37.30
CA ALA A 457 1.83 -12.62 -36.18
C ALA A 457 2.19 -11.18 -36.58
N VAL A 458 1.80 -10.23 -35.75
CA VAL A 458 2.01 -8.81 -36.00
C VAL A 458 3.12 -8.28 -35.11
N ASP A 459 4.04 -7.54 -35.73
CA ASP A 459 5.04 -6.73 -35.03
C ASP A 459 4.39 -5.40 -34.59
N ALA A 460 4.62 -5.01 -33.34
CA ALA A 460 4.08 -3.77 -32.78
C ALA A 460 4.48 -2.53 -33.58
N ASP A 461 5.69 -2.51 -34.15
CA ASP A 461 6.18 -1.37 -34.93
C ASP A 461 5.53 -1.24 -36.31
N ARG A 462 4.89 -2.32 -36.79
CA ARG A 462 4.25 -2.38 -38.11
C ARG A 462 2.74 -2.20 -38.05
N PHE A 463 2.14 -2.30 -36.87
CA PHE A 463 0.70 -2.20 -36.71
C PHE A 463 0.21 -0.75 -36.88
N GLN A 464 -0.85 -0.59 -37.68
CA GLN A 464 -1.50 0.70 -37.89
C GLN A 464 -2.95 0.66 -37.38
N PRO A 465 -3.45 1.75 -36.76
CA PRO A 465 -4.86 1.87 -36.42
C PRO A 465 -5.73 1.75 -37.68
N GLY A 466 -6.91 1.16 -37.54
CA GLY A 466 -7.89 1.11 -38.63
C GLY A 466 -8.81 2.33 -38.62
N GLU A 467 -9.78 2.34 -39.53
CA GLU A 467 -10.80 3.39 -39.56
C GLU A 467 -11.69 3.32 -38.29
N THR A 468 -11.61 4.35 -37.45
CA THR A 468 -12.74 5.25 -37.21
C THR A 468 -14.17 4.67 -37.19
N THR A 469 -14.57 3.71 -36.36
CA THR A 469 -15.99 3.27 -36.34
C THR A 469 -16.95 4.41 -35.95
N THR A 470 -18.07 4.54 -36.66
CA THR A 470 -19.13 5.54 -36.39
C THR A 470 -20.24 4.94 -35.48
N GLY A 471 -20.72 5.65 -34.44
CA GLY A 471 -21.79 5.20 -33.50
C GLY A 471 -21.37 4.82 -32.06
N ALA A 472 -22.31 4.58 -31.13
CA ALA A 472 -22.01 4.29 -29.71
C ALA A 472 -21.58 2.83 -29.42
N ASP A 473 -20.51 2.36 -30.07
CA ASP A 473 -19.99 0.98 -29.96
C ASP A 473 -18.80 0.88 -28.97
N TRP A 474 -18.73 -0.21 -28.19
CA TRP A 474 -17.62 -0.51 -27.27
C TRP A 474 -16.25 -0.52 -27.96
N ARG A 475 -16.23 -0.80 -29.27
CA ARG A 475 -15.05 -0.75 -30.12
C ARG A 475 -14.34 0.61 -30.12
N ARG A 476 -15.02 1.70 -29.75
CA ARG A 476 -14.45 3.05 -29.67
C ARG A 476 -13.68 3.34 -28.40
N LEU A 477 -13.86 2.53 -27.35
CA LEU A 477 -13.10 2.69 -26.12
C LEU A 477 -11.60 2.66 -26.44
N SER A 478 -10.84 3.59 -25.88
CA SER A 478 -9.40 3.65 -26.14
C SER A 478 -8.66 2.54 -25.38
N LEU A 479 -7.52 2.10 -25.91
CA LEU A 479 -6.63 1.22 -25.17
C LEU A 479 -6.08 1.90 -23.92
N LEU A 480 -5.92 3.23 -23.94
CA LEU A 480 -5.56 4.02 -22.76
C LEU A 480 -6.62 3.88 -21.65
N ASP A 481 -7.90 4.00 -21.99
CA ASP A 481 -9.01 3.82 -21.04
C ASP A 481 -8.99 2.42 -20.43
N MET A 482 -8.78 1.38 -21.26
CA MET A 482 -8.61 0.00 -20.79
C MET A 482 -7.38 -0.15 -19.90
N THR A 483 -6.28 0.54 -20.21
CA THR A 483 -5.06 0.50 -19.40
C THR A 483 -5.27 1.16 -18.04
N VAL A 484 -5.98 2.29 -17.98
CA VAL A 484 -6.36 2.91 -16.71
C VAL A 484 -7.22 1.96 -15.87
N ASP A 485 -8.22 1.32 -16.48
CA ASP A 485 -9.06 0.34 -15.76
C ASP A 485 -8.30 -0.92 -15.36
N TRP A 486 -7.31 -1.34 -16.14
CA TRP A 486 -6.41 -2.42 -15.79
C TRP A 486 -5.68 -2.12 -14.49
N TYR A 487 -5.15 -0.91 -14.33
CA TYR A 487 -4.51 -0.49 -13.07
C TYR A 487 -5.52 -0.26 -11.94
N ARG A 488 -6.75 0.19 -12.25
CA ARG A 488 -7.83 0.25 -11.23
C ARG A 488 -8.14 -1.14 -10.69
N LEU A 489 -8.34 -2.13 -11.56
CA LEU A 489 -8.59 -3.52 -11.18
C LEU A 489 -7.40 -4.15 -10.44
N ARG A 490 -6.18 -3.84 -10.88
CA ARG A 490 -4.94 -4.27 -10.22
C ARG A 490 -4.86 -3.79 -8.77
N ASN A 491 -5.16 -2.52 -8.53
CA ASN A 491 -4.99 -1.91 -7.20
C ASN A 491 -6.23 -2.09 -6.32
N GLY A 492 -7.44 -2.01 -6.89
CA GLY A 492 -8.70 -1.98 -6.13
C GLY A 492 -9.49 -3.29 -6.11
N ARG A 493 -9.23 -4.20 -7.06
CA ARG A 493 -10.00 -5.44 -7.24
C ARG A 493 -11.50 -5.15 -7.26
N HIS A 494 -12.26 -5.77 -6.36
CA HIS A 494 -13.70 -5.59 -6.24
C HIS A 494 -14.11 -4.13 -5.95
N LEU A 495 -13.26 -3.32 -5.28
CA LEU A 495 -13.54 -1.88 -5.10
C LEU A 495 -13.42 -1.09 -6.40
N ALA A 496 -12.67 -1.57 -7.39
CA ALA A 496 -12.56 -0.92 -8.68
C ALA A 496 -13.81 -1.05 -9.54
N LEU A 497 -14.69 -2.01 -9.24
CA LEU A 497 -15.96 -2.21 -9.93
C LEU A 497 -16.92 -1.03 -9.73
N ASP A 498 -16.74 -0.25 -8.67
CA ASP A 498 -17.48 1.00 -8.42
C ASP A 498 -17.02 2.14 -9.38
N PHE A 499 -15.91 1.95 -10.11
CA PHE A 499 -15.30 2.94 -11.01
C PHE A 499 -15.19 2.47 -12.47
N VAL A 500 -15.49 1.21 -12.76
CA VAL A 500 -15.44 0.64 -14.10
C VAL A 500 -16.82 0.12 -14.47
N SER A 501 -17.41 0.69 -15.52
CA SER A 501 -18.79 0.35 -15.89
C SER A 501 -18.93 -1.12 -16.35
N PRO A 502 -20.06 -1.78 -16.09
CA PRO A 502 -20.31 -3.15 -16.53
C PRO A 502 -20.08 -3.36 -18.04
N GLU A 503 -20.42 -2.36 -18.87
CA GLU A 503 -20.23 -2.42 -20.32
C GLU A 503 -18.74 -2.46 -20.71
N ARG A 504 -17.89 -1.70 -20.00
CA ARG A 504 -16.44 -1.73 -20.19
C ARG A 504 -15.86 -3.09 -19.78
N LEU A 505 -16.28 -3.62 -18.62
CA LEU A 505 -15.87 -4.95 -18.16
C LEU A 505 -16.23 -6.04 -19.18
N GLU A 506 -17.44 -5.99 -19.73
CA GLU A 506 -17.88 -6.95 -20.74
C GLU A 506 -17.06 -6.85 -22.03
N ALA A 507 -16.74 -5.63 -22.49
CA ALA A 507 -15.84 -5.42 -23.61
C ALA A 507 -14.45 -6.03 -23.36
N TYR A 508 -13.91 -5.87 -22.14
CA TYR A 508 -12.61 -6.45 -21.77
C TYR A 508 -12.63 -7.97 -21.74
N ARG A 509 -13.68 -8.59 -21.19
CA ARG A 509 -13.86 -10.05 -21.21
C ARG A 509 -13.92 -10.58 -22.64
N ARG A 510 -14.67 -9.89 -23.50
CA ARG A 510 -14.82 -10.28 -24.92
C ARG A 510 -13.47 -10.29 -25.64
N LEU A 511 -12.65 -9.26 -25.45
CA LEU A 511 -11.29 -9.21 -26.00
C LEU A 511 -10.39 -10.29 -25.41
N ALA A 512 -10.45 -10.52 -24.10
CA ALA A 512 -9.65 -11.55 -23.45
C ALA A 512 -9.94 -12.95 -24.02
N VAL A 513 -11.22 -13.28 -24.24
CA VAL A 513 -11.62 -14.54 -24.89
C VAL A 513 -11.06 -14.65 -26.31
N GLN A 514 -11.10 -13.58 -27.10
CA GLN A 514 -10.56 -13.57 -28.47
C GLN A 514 -9.05 -13.80 -28.48
N PHE A 515 -8.29 -13.12 -27.62
CA PHE A 515 -6.85 -13.34 -27.51
C PHE A 515 -6.51 -14.73 -26.95
N ALA A 516 -7.32 -15.28 -26.04
CA ALA A 516 -7.11 -16.62 -25.48
C ALA A 516 -7.47 -17.76 -26.45
N ALA A 517 -8.24 -17.51 -27.51
CA ALA A 517 -8.67 -18.50 -28.48
C ALA A 517 -7.53 -19.04 -29.38
N HIS A 518 -6.36 -18.39 -29.36
CA HIS A 518 -5.23 -18.70 -30.24
C HIS A 518 -3.92 -18.78 -29.46
N ALA A 519 -3.00 -19.62 -29.94
CA ALA A 519 -1.61 -19.62 -29.48
C ALA A 519 -0.80 -18.66 -30.35
N TRP A 520 -0.26 -17.61 -29.74
CA TRP A 520 0.46 -16.57 -30.44
C TRP A 520 1.98 -16.81 -30.42
N PRO A 521 2.70 -16.56 -31.52
CA PRO A 521 4.15 -16.60 -31.51
C PRO A 521 4.73 -15.65 -30.46
N LYS A 522 5.69 -16.14 -29.67
CA LYS A 522 6.33 -15.36 -28.61
C LYS A 522 6.91 -14.05 -29.16
N GLY A 523 6.66 -12.95 -28.47
CA GLY A 523 7.11 -11.61 -28.85
C GLY A 523 6.20 -10.87 -29.83
N SER A 524 5.24 -11.54 -30.46
CA SER A 524 4.21 -10.86 -31.27
C SER A 524 3.39 -9.88 -30.41
N LEU A 525 2.82 -8.86 -31.05
CA LEU A 525 1.91 -7.92 -30.39
C LEU A 525 0.71 -8.67 -29.79
N GLN A 526 0.19 -9.69 -30.49
CA GLN A 526 -0.91 -10.50 -29.99
C GLN A 526 -0.54 -11.28 -28.72
N ALA A 527 0.64 -11.90 -28.67
CA ALA A 527 1.10 -12.59 -27.47
C ALA A 527 1.17 -11.64 -26.27
N ARG A 528 1.69 -10.42 -26.46
CA ARG A 528 1.79 -9.41 -25.39
C ARG A 528 0.44 -8.88 -24.93
N LEU A 529 -0.50 -8.65 -25.85
CA LEU A 529 -1.85 -8.24 -25.49
C LEU A 529 -2.64 -9.38 -24.84
N ALA A 530 -2.41 -10.63 -25.25
CA ALA A 530 -2.97 -11.80 -24.59
C ALA A 530 -2.50 -11.89 -23.12
N LEU A 531 -1.21 -11.63 -22.83
CA LEU A 531 -0.70 -11.52 -21.46
C LEU A 531 -1.39 -10.39 -20.69
N PHE A 532 -1.48 -9.21 -21.30
CA PHE A 532 -2.14 -8.03 -20.70
C PHE A 532 -3.60 -8.32 -20.31
N THR A 533 -4.38 -8.89 -21.23
CA THR A 533 -5.79 -9.24 -20.96
C THR A 533 -5.91 -10.41 -20.00
N ARG A 534 -5.01 -11.39 -20.03
CA ARG A 534 -5.00 -12.52 -19.08
C ARG A 534 -4.79 -12.04 -17.65
N MET A 535 -3.82 -11.16 -17.43
CA MET A 535 -3.63 -10.55 -16.11
C MET A 535 -4.89 -9.79 -15.66
N MET A 536 -5.52 -9.05 -16.57
CA MET A 536 -6.78 -8.34 -16.26
C MET A 536 -7.90 -9.29 -15.84
N MET A 537 -8.04 -10.45 -16.49
CA MET A 537 -9.04 -11.45 -16.11
C MET A 537 -8.71 -12.06 -14.75
N ASN A 538 -7.43 -12.41 -14.50
CA ASN A 538 -6.99 -12.89 -13.20
C ASN A 538 -7.30 -11.88 -12.08
N TYR A 539 -7.31 -10.58 -12.38
CA TYR A 539 -7.67 -9.56 -11.41
C TYR A 539 -9.17 -9.53 -11.10
N MET A 540 -10.02 -9.85 -12.07
CA MET A 540 -11.47 -9.93 -11.88
C MET A 540 -11.93 -11.26 -11.27
N ASP A 541 -11.20 -12.34 -11.54
CA ASP A 541 -11.50 -13.70 -11.07
C ASP A 541 -10.77 -14.05 -9.75
N ALA A 542 -10.04 -13.09 -9.17
CA ALA A 542 -9.32 -13.22 -7.91
C ALA A 542 -10.26 -13.53 -6.73
N PRO A 543 -9.71 -14.08 -5.61
CA PRO A 543 -10.48 -14.26 -4.39
C PRO A 543 -11.19 -12.98 -3.91
N PRO A 544 -12.32 -13.12 -3.19
CA PRO A 544 -13.07 -12.01 -2.64
C PRO A 544 -12.21 -11.02 -1.86
N SER A 545 -12.41 -9.72 -2.06
CA SER A 545 -11.65 -8.66 -1.36
C SER A 545 -12.52 -7.54 -0.76
N LEU A 546 -13.85 -7.71 -0.75
CA LEU A 546 -14.79 -6.82 -0.05
C LEU A 546 -15.18 -7.40 1.30
N ASP A 547 -16.27 -8.16 1.31
CA ASP A 547 -16.87 -8.75 2.49
C ASP A 547 -16.82 -10.26 2.30
N PHE A 548 -16.11 -10.96 3.19
CA PHE A 548 -15.86 -12.39 3.04
C PHE A 548 -15.50 -13.01 4.39
N SER A 549 -15.50 -14.35 4.43
CA SER A 549 -14.97 -15.10 5.56
C SER A 549 -13.93 -16.11 5.13
N ILE A 550 -12.97 -16.37 6.01
CA ILE A 550 -11.96 -17.42 5.85
C ILE A 550 -12.21 -18.50 6.91
N ASP A 551 -12.43 -19.75 6.50
CA ASP A 551 -12.46 -20.90 7.42
C ASP A 551 -11.04 -21.24 7.87
N LEU A 552 -10.75 -21.02 9.15
CA LEU A 552 -9.43 -21.19 9.75
C LEU A 552 -9.01 -22.67 9.91
N ARG A 553 -9.84 -23.62 9.46
CA ARG A 553 -9.48 -25.05 9.46
C ARG A 553 -8.89 -25.49 8.14
N ASN A 554 -9.27 -24.87 7.03
CA ASN A 554 -8.92 -25.34 5.68
C ASN A 554 -8.55 -24.21 4.68
N GLY A 555 -8.71 -22.94 5.06
CA GLY A 555 -8.39 -21.78 4.21
C GLY A 555 -9.44 -21.45 3.17
N ALA A 556 -10.62 -22.08 3.18
CA ALA A 556 -11.70 -21.78 2.26
C ALA A 556 -12.20 -20.34 2.45
N ILE A 557 -12.40 -19.63 1.34
CA ILE A 557 -12.88 -18.26 1.31
C ILE A 557 -14.29 -18.22 0.74
N GLU A 558 -15.20 -17.59 1.47
CA GLU A 558 -16.60 -17.40 1.05
C GLU A 558 -16.91 -15.91 0.99
N ALA A 559 -17.38 -15.43 -0.16
CA ALA A 559 -17.85 -14.06 -0.34
C ALA A 559 -19.21 -13.89 0.33
N HIS A 560 -19.45 -12.70 0.90
CA HIS A 560 -20.73 -12.34 1.48
C HIS A 560 -21.31 -11.12 0.79
N ASP A 561 -22.62 -11.08 0.63
CA ASP A 561 -23.32 -9.87 0.21
C ASP A 561 -23.18 -8.79 1.28
N ALA A 562 -23.18 -7.51 0.88
CA ALA A 562 -23.02 -6.38 1.80
C ALA A 562 -24.04 -6.38 2.96
N ALA A 563 -25.22 -6.98 2.77
CA ALA A 563 -26.27 -7.11 3.79
C ALA A 563 -25.95 -8.14 4.90
N TYR A 564 -25.01 -9.06 4.67
CA TYR A 564 -24.69 -10.19 5.55
C TYR A 564 -24.27 -9.77 6.96
N PHE A 565 -23.53 -8.66 7.09
CA PHE A 565 -23.08 -8.13 8.38
C PHE A 565 -24.05 -7.10 8.99
N GLY A 566 -25.31 -7.06 8.56
CA GLY A 566 -26.31 -6.15 9.10
C GLY A 566 -26.13 -4.69 8.65
N ARG A 567 -25.46 -4.46 7.52
CA ARG A 567 -25.44 -3.14 6.86
C ARG A 567 -26.84 -2.83 6.35
N THR A 568 -27.66 -2.22 7.20
CA THR A 568 -28.75 -1.40 6.69
C THR A 568 -28.07 -0.17 6.08
N GLU A 569 -28.19 0.02 4.77
CA GLU A 569 -27.82 1.27 4.10
C GLU A 569 -28.64 2.44 4.70
N ARG A 570 -28.24 2.94 5.86
CA ARG A 570 -28.51 4.33 6.22
C ARG A 570 -27.34 5.13 5.70
N ARG A 571 -27.40 5.46 4.41
CA ARG A 571 -26.67 6.59 3.86
C ARG A 571 -27.08 7.81 4.67
N HIS A 572 -26.29 8.17 5.69
CA HIS A 572 -26.40 9.46 6.35
C HIS A 572 -25.92 10.52 5.37
N THR A 573 -26.79 10.83 4.40
CA THR A 573 -26.85 12.15 3.79
C THR A 573 -27.52 13.04 4.84
N GLY A 574 -26.76 13.95 5.44
CA GLY A 574 -27.32 14.86 6.43
C GLY A 574 -26.30 15.37 7.41
N THR A 575 -25.75 16.54 7.08
CA THR A 575 -25.21 17.54 7.99
C THR A 575 -25.88 17.55 9.37
N ALA A 576 -25.06 17.63 10.41
CA ALA A 576 -25.33 18.41 11.62
C ALA A 576 -24.01 19.08 12.04
#